data_AF-A0A565EAW2-F1
#
_entry.id   AF-A0A565EAW2-F1
#
_cell.length_a   1.000
_cell.length_b   1.000
_cell.length_c   1.000
_cell.angle_alpha   90.00
_cell.angle_beta   90.00
_cell.angle_gamma   90.00
#
_symmetry.space_group_name_H-M   'P 1'
#
loop_
_entity.id
_entity.type
_entity.pdbx_description
1 polymer ?
#
loop_
_entity_poly.entity_id
_entity_poly.type
_entity_poly.pdbx_seq_one_letter_code
_entity_poly.pdbx_strand_id
1 'polypeptide(L)'
;MDITYLIRFFLKNEINRCAFSLFARKNKNGRSALEGIFSLYTNEDDHLSLLEKLEIFPFYLFFESGRILFKQTKEEVKKELNSPAIQKAVSLTMRSVAHYGLTYPQKFVAPPVVVWDFTNICNLKCKHCYQNAGKKLPQELPLSKRIDIINQLAKEEVFIIAFSGGEPLMDKDLWPAIEKVKKENMYVSIATNGTLITEEVARRMATVGVDYVEISLDSVHPEKHDGFRGIPGAWKKAVRGIKKAVAQKAYQVGLASTITKMNFNELEDLIEFSISLRTDKFFAFNFIPVGEGKNLIGLDLTPSMREKMLNTLYEYYLKKGTATLTSCPQYARVCMNKSQGEFTASSHYSMSKGDKTRLLAEFIGGCGVGRAYCAIQPDGIVTPCVYMPIEVGDLKKQTFKEIWNNSSVLEELRSREDLKEHCGICEHRAACGGCRARAYAYFGDLKAPDPGCINNHKAFLQLEKTKDTKRPTLSQSLT
;
A
#
# COMPACT_ATOMS: atom_id res chain seq x y z
N MET A 1 -28.59 1.55 -19.88
CA MET A 1 -27.55 0.55 -20.22
C MET A 1 -26.35 0.82 -19.34
N ASP A 2 -25.89 -0.16 -18.55
CA ASP A 2 -24.76 0.04 -17.64
C ASP A 2 -23.49 0.36 -18.46
N ILE A 3 -22.99 1.58 -18.34
CA ILE A 3 -21.77 2.05 -18.98
C ILE A 3 -20.57 1.14 -18.64
N THR A 4 -20.58 0.54 -17.45
CA THR A 4 -19.57 -0.42 -17.02
C THR A 4 -19.60 -1.67 -17.89
N TYR A 5 -20.78 -2.09 -18.34
CA TYR A 5 -20.95 -3.20 -19.28
C TYR A 5 -20.40 -2.85 -20.68
N LEU A 6 -20.63 -1.63 -21.18
CA LEU A 6 -20.07 -1.15 -22.44
C LEU A 6 -18.54 -1.09 -22.42
N ILE A 7 -17.95 -0.54 -21.35
CA ILE A 7 -16.49 -0.50 -21.18
C ILE A 7 -15.92 -1.92 -21.08
N ARG A 8 -16.57 -2.80 -20.30
CA ARG A 8 -16.19 -4.22 -20.19
C ARG A 8 -16.26 -4.91 -21.55
N PHE A 9 -17.32 -4.67 -22.33
CA PHE A 9 -17.50 -5.24 -23.65
C PHE A 9 -16.44 -4.74 -24.63
N PHE A 10 -16.15 -3.44 -24.61
CA PHE A 10 -15.13 -2.82 -25.46
C PHE A 10 -13.72 -3.31 -25.13
N LEU A 11 -13.37 -3.42 -23.85
CA LEU A 11 -12.05 -3.87 -23.37
C LEU A 11 -11.87 -5.39 -23.39
N LYS A 12 -12.94 -6.17 -23.53
CA LYS A 12 -12.84 -7.63 -23.74
C LYS A 12 -12.39 -7.99 -25.16
N ASN A 13 -12.62 -7.12 -26.13
CA ASN A 13 -12.25 -7.37 -27.53
C ASN A 13 -10.72 -7.21 -27.71
N GLU A 14 -10.05 -8.26 -28.18
CA GLU A 14 -8.59 -8.27 -28.40
C GLU A 14 -8.10 -7.18 -29.37
N ILE A 15 -8.91 -6.84 -30.38
CA ILE A 15 -8.60 -5.78 -31.35
C ILE A 15 -8.55 -4.42 -30.64
N ASN A 16 -9.52 -4.16 -29.75
CA ASN A 16 -9.56 -2.92 -28.97
C ASN A 16 -8.43 -2.89 -27.94
N ARG A 17 -8.04 -4.04 -27.35
CA ARG A 17 -6.88 -4.13 -26.45
C ARG A 17 -5.57 -3.85 -27.18
N CYS A 18 -5.43 -4.31 -28.43
CA CYS A 18 -4.30 -3.98 -29.29
C CYS A 18 -4.23 -2.47 -29.57
N ALA A 19 -5.37 -1.83 -29.88
CA ALA A 19 -5.44 -0.37 -30.00
C ALA A 19 -5.04 0.34 -28.70
N PHE A 20 -5.49 -0.14 -27.52
CA PHE A 20 -5.08 0.35 -26.21
C PHE A 20 -3.58 0.22 -25.93
N SER A 21 -2.94 -0.85 -26.41
CA SER A 21 -1.50 -1.04 -26.26
C SER A 21 -0.68 0.02 -27.00
N LEU A 22 -1.23 0.59 -28.09
CA LEU A 22 -0.60 1.69 -28.82
C LEU A 22 -0.58 2.99 -28.00
N PHE A 23 -1.58 3.24 -27.14
CA PHE A 23 -1.61 4.44 -26.27
C PHE A 23 -0.44 4.51 -25.30
N ALA A 24 -0.04 3.35 -24.78
CA ALA A 24 0.96 3.23 -23.74
C ALA A 24 2.37 2.91 -24.28
N ARG A 25 2.50 2.68 -25.58
CA ARG A 25 3.79 2.40 -26.21
C ARG A 25 4.56 3.71 -26.35
N LYS A 26 5.80 3.71 -25.86
CA LYS A 26 6.72 4.84 -26.05
C LYS A 26 7.24 4.84 -27.48
N ASN A 27 7.22 6.00 -28.13
CA ASN A 27 7.79 6.23 -29.45
C ASN A 27 9.33 6.24 -29.38
N LYS A 28 10.00 6.48 -30.52
CA LYS A 28 11.47 6.54 -30.60
C LYS A 28 12.11 7.61 -29.69
N ASN A 29 11.35 8.63 -29.31
CA ASN A 29 11.78 9.70 -28.41
C ASN A 29 11.47 9.39 -26.94
N GLY A 30 11.00 8.18 -26.63
CA GLY A 30 10.65 7.74 -25.28
C GLY A 30 9.31 8.29 -24.76
N ARG A 31 8.51 8.95 -25.62
CA ARG A 31 7.22 9.56 -25.27
C ARG A 31 6.05 8.72 -25.78
N SER A 32 5.06 8.48 -24.95
CA SER A 32 3.80 7.78 -25.29
C SER A 32 2.73 8.77 -25.76
N ALA A 33 1.73 8.28 -26.50
CA ALA A 33 0.56 9.08 -26.86
C ALA A 33 -0.14 9.65 -25.60
N LEU A 34 -0.11 8.89 -24.50
CA LEU A 34 -0.66 9.30 -23.22
C LEU A 34 0.10 10.47 -22.58
N GLU A 35 1.43 10.46 -22.59
CA GLU A 35 2.26 11.60 -22.15
C GLU A 35 2.02 12.83 -23.04
N GLY A 36 1.71 12.65 -24.33
CA GLY A 36 1.25 13.73 -25.21
C GLY A 36 -0.09 14.34 -24.79
N ILE A 37 -1.07 13.50 -24.44
CA ILE A 37 -2.38 13.94 -23.93
C ILE A 37 -2.23 14.70 -22.60
N PHE A 38 -1.36 14.24 -21.70
CA PHE A 38 -1.12 14.93 -20.43
C PHE A 38 -0.60 16.35 -20.66
N SER A 39 0.37 16.53 -21.57
CA SER A 39 0.90 17.87 -21.89
C SER A 39 -0.13 18.81 -22.52
N LEU A 40 -1.09 18.28 -23.29
CA LEU A 40 -2.23 19.09 -23.78
C LEU A 40 -3.14 19.59 -22.64
N TYR A 41 -3.26 18.83 -21.55
CA TYR A 41 -4.06 19.24 -20.38
C TYR A 41 -3.29 20.20 -19.47
N THR A 42 -1.99 19.99 -19.27
CA THR A 42 -1.17 20.83 -18.38
C THR A 42 -0.74 22.15 -19.01
N ASN A 43 -1.09 22.40 -20.28
CA ASN A 43 -0.64 23.54 -21.08
C ASN A 43 0.88 23.62 -21.23
N GLU A 44 1.59 22.49 -21.20
CA GLU A 44 3.00 22.38 -21.63
C GLU A 44 3.09 22.31 -23.17
N ASP A 45 2.25 23.10 -23.84
CA ASP A 45 1.77 22.96 -25.23
C ASP A 45 2.84 23.27 -26.29
N ASP A 46 4.02 23.76 -25.89
CA ASP A 46 5.06 24.31 -26.77
C ASP A 46 5.97 23.26 -27.44
N HIS A 47 5.76 21.97 -27.18
CA HIS A 47 6.71 20.92 -27.60
C HIS A 47 6.12 19.82 -28.48
N LEU A 48 4.83 19.87 -28.85
CA LEU A 48 4.21 18.88 -29.74
C LEU A 48 4.06 19.44 -31.16
N SER A 49 4.63 18.73 -32.14
CA SER A 49 4.47 19.03 -33.56
C SER A 49 3.04 18.77 -34.06
N LEU A 50 2.67 19.35 -35.20
CA LEU A 50 1.33 19.15 -35.81
C LEU A 50 1.05 17.67 -36.10
N LEU A 51 2.07 16.91 -36.53
CA LEU A 51 1.95 15.48 -36.79
C LEU A 51 1.67 14.70 -35.51
N GLU A 52 2.36 15.02 -34.41
CA GLU A 52 2.11 14.40 -33.10
C GLU A 52 0.70 14.73 -32.59
N LYS A 53 0.24 15.98 -32.76
CA LYS A 53 -1.13 16.39 -32.39
C LYS A 53 -2.18 15.60 -33.19
N LEU A 54 -1.96 15.35 -34.47
CA LEU A 54 -2.85 14.52 -35.30
C LEU A 54 -2.81 13.04 -34.89
N GLU A 55 -1.64 12.51 -34.57
CA GLU A 55 -1.46 11.12 -34.13
C GLU A 55 -2.16 10.85 -32.79
N ILE A 56 -2.11 11.80 -31.85
CA ILE A 56 -2.77 11.67 -30.55
C ILE A 56 -4.25 12.06 -30.55
N PHE A 57 -4.76 12.72 -31.59
CA PHE A 57 -6.12 13.25 -31.61
C PHE A 57 -7.22 12.20 -31.37
N PRO A 58 -7.23 11.03 -32.03
CA PRO A 58 -8.21 9.98 -31.75
C PRO A 58 -8.17 9.50 -30.28
N PHE A 59 -6.97 9.48 -29.71
CA PHE A 59 -6.72 9.06 -28.34
C PHE A 59 -7.14 10.13 -27.33
N TYR A 60 -6.94 11.41 -27.65
CA TYR A 60 -7.46 12.53 -26.88
C TYR A 60 -8.98 12.53 -26.83
N LEU A 61 -9.68 12.23 -27.94
CA LEU A 61 -11.14 12.08 -27.95
C LEU A 61 -11.62 10.95 -27.03
N PHE A 62 -10.90 9.82 -27.00
CA PHE A 62 -11.18 8.74 -26.06
C PHE A 62 -10.99 9.19 -24.60
N PHE A 63 -9.90 9.89 -24.30
CA PHE A 63 -9.63 10.43 -22.96
C PHE A 63 -10.69 11.45 -22.51
N GLU A 64 -11.10 12.35 -23.40
CA GLU A 64 -12.21 13.30 -23.18
C GLU A 64 -13.54 12.59 -22.93
N SER A 65 -13.82 11.52 -23.67
CA SER A 65 -15.01 10.68 -23.46
C SER A 65 -14.98 10.06 -22.06
N GLY A 66 -13.82 9.56 -21.64
CA GLY A 66 -13.56 9.10 -20.27
C GLY A 66 -13.84 10.18 -19.23
N ARG A 67 -13.27 11.38 -19.38
CA ARG A 67 -13.49 12.51 -18.47
C ARG A 67 -14.99 12.85 -18.32
N ILE A 68 -15.71 12.97 -19.44
CA ILE A 68 -17.16 13.26 -19.45
C ILE A 68 -17.92 12.13 -18.74
N LEU A 69 -17.54 10.88 -19.03
CA LEU A 69 -18.12 9.72 -18.38
C LEU A 69 -17.89 9.72 -16.87
N PHE A 70 -16.69 10.13 -16.45
CA PHE A 70 -16.30 10.30 -15.05
C PHE A 70 -16.92 11.53 -14.38
N LYS A 71 -17.72 12.33 -15.11
CA LYS A 71 -18.32 13.59 -14.66
C LYS A 71 -17.27 14.59 -14.14
N GLN A 72 -16.05 14.52 -14.67
CA GLN A 72 -14.96 15.42 -14.29
C GLN A 72 -14.92 16.62 -15.24
N THR A 73 -14.64 17.80 -14.71
CA THR A 73 -14.34 19.01 -15.49
C THR A 73 -12.92 18.94 -16.04
N LYS A 74 -12.61 19.74 -17.08
CA LYS A 74 -11.24 19.81 -17.61
C LYS A 74 -10.25 20.35 -16.57
N GLU A 75 -10.67 21.33 -15.78
CA GLU A 75 -9.83 21.92 -14.72
C GLU A 75 -9.52 20.93 -13.59
N GLU A 76 -10.49 20.08 -13.21
CA GLU A 76 -10.24 19.01 -12.22
C GLU A 76 -9.21 18.01 -12.74
N VAL A 77 -9.36 17.52 -13.97
CA VAL A 77 -8.41 16.59 -14.56
C VAL A 77 -7.04 17.24 -14.75
N LYS A 78 -6.98 18.50 -15.17
CA LYS A 78 -5.73 19.28 -15.25
C LYS A 78 -5.03 19.36 -13.90
N LYS A 79 -5.77 19.69 -12.85
CA LYS A 79 -5.24 19.76 -11.48
C LYS A 79 -4.68 18.42 -11.02
N GLU A 80 -5.35 17.31 -11.33
CA GLU A 80 -4.87 15.96 -11.02
C GLU A 80 -3.62 15.60 -11.85
N LEU A 81 -3.64 15.84 -13.15
CA LEU A 81 -2.54 15.53 -14.06
C LEU A 81 -1.32 16.44 -13.87
N ASN A 82 -1.43 17.57 -13.18
CA ASN A 82 -0.26 18.34 -12.72
C ASN A 82 0.61 17.56 -11.73
N SER A 83 0.12 16.45 -11.15
CA SER A 83 0.93 15.55 -10.34
C SER A 83 1.59 14.48 -11.21
N PRO A 84 2.93 14.45 -11.30
CA PRO A 84 3.64 13.41 -12.04
C PRO A 84 3.36 11.98 -11.54
N ALA A 85 3.10 11.82 -10.24
CA ALA A 85 2.71 10.52 -9.68
C ALA A 85 1.33 10.07 -10.18
N ILE A 86 0.39 11.00 -10.39
CA ILE A 86 -0.92 10.69 -10.98
C ILE A 86 -0.76 10.34 -12.46
N GLN A 87 0.10 11.04 -13.21
CA GLN A 87 0.42 10.68 -14.59
C GLN A 87 0.94 9.24 -14.69
N LYS A 88 1.90 8.85 -13.82
CA LYS A 88 2.38 7.46 -13.72
C LYS A 88 1.26 6.49 -13.35
N ALA A 89 0.37 6.84 -12.41
CA ALA A 89 -0.74 5.98 -12.01
C ALA A 89 -1.72 5.72 -13.17
N VAL A 90 -2.05 6.74 -13.95
CA VAL A 90 -2.91 6.61 -15.15
C VAL A 90 -2.20 5.76 -16.20
N SER A 91 -0.92 6.04 -16.49
CA SER A 91 -0.11 5.27 -17.45
C SER A 91 -0.02 3.79 -17.08
N LEU A 92 0.37 3.49 -15.83
CA LEU A 92 0.45 2.13 -15.32
C LEU A 92 -0.90 1.41 -15.40
N THR A 93 -2.00 2.10 -15.05
CA THR A 93 -3.35 1.53 -15.14
C THR A 93 -3.70 1.19 -16.59
N MET A 94 -3.45 2.10 -17.54
CA MET A 94 -3.74 1.88 -18.96
C MET A 94 -2.90 0.74 -19.55
N ARG A 95 -1.60 0.69 -19.26
CA ARG A 95 -0.72 -0.44 -19.63
C ARG A 95 -1.23 -1.77 -19.09
N SER A 96 -1.69 -1.75 -17.84
CA SER A 96 -2.20 -2.93 -17.15
C SER A 96 -3.50 -3.43 -17.75
N VAL A 97 -4.42 -2.52 -18.10
CA VAL A 97 -5.66 -2.85 -18.80
C VAL A 97 -5.38 -3.35 -20.22
N ALA A 98 -4.41 -2.77 -20.94
CA ALA A 98 -4.00 -3.29 -22.25
C ALA A 98 -3.48 -4.73 -22.14
N HIS A 99 -2.60 -5.00 -21.17
CA HIS A 99 -1.93 -6.28 -21.01
C HIS A 99 -2.81 -7.39 -20.40
N TYR A 100 -3.60 -7.10 -19.36
CA TYR A 100 -4.43 -8.10 -18.68
C TYR A 100 -5.92 -8.04 -19.05
N GLY A 101 -6.35 -6.98 -19.73
CA GLY A 101 -7.76 -6.63 -19.80
C GLY A 101 -8.25 -6.01 -18.49
N LEU A 102 -9.55 -5.73 -18.44
CA LEU A 102 -10.20 -5.25 -17.22
C LEU A 102 -10.43 -6.43 -16.26
N THR A 103 -9.78 -6.39 -15.11
CA THR A 103 -9.86 -7.45 -14.08
C THR A 103 -10.38 -6.88 -12.76
N TYR A 104 -11.03 -7.72 -11.94
CA TYR A 104 -11.65 -7.32 -10.67
C TYR A 104 -11.24 -8.27 -9.54
N PRO A 105 -10.23 -7.90 -8.73
CA PRO A 105 -9.48 -6.63 -8.77
C PRO A 105 -8.46 -6.57 -9.92
N GLN A 106 -8.02 -5.36 -10.26
CA GLN A 106 -7.15 -5.12 -11.41
C GLN A 106 -5.74 -5.67 -11.21
N LYS A 107 -5.29 -6.56 -12.09
CA LYS A 107 -3.88 -6.98 -12.21
C LYS A 107 -3.05 -5.85 -12.83
N PHE A 108 -1.86 -5.60 -12.29
CA PHE A 108 -0.95 -4.58 -12.80
C PHE A 108 0.36 -5.16 -13.36
N VAL A 109 0.87 -4.56 -14.43
CA VAL A 109 2.15 -4.95 -15.07
C VAL A 109 3.38 -4.55 -14.25
N ALA A 110 3.18 -3.70 -13.24
CA ALA A 110 4.11 -3.35 -12.17
C ALA A 110 3.28 -2.92 -10.94
N PRO A 111 3.77 -3.05 -9.70
CA PRO A 111 2.99 -2.62 -8.55
C PRO A 111 2.98 -1.08 -8.45
N PRO A 112 1.81 -0.45 -8.26
CA PRO A 112 1.69 0.94 -7.83
C PRO A 112 2.56 1.31 -6.62
N VAL A 113 2.67 0.41 -5.64
CA VAL A 113 3.34 0.65 -4.36
C VAL A 113 4.42 -0.39 -4.09
N VAL A 114 5.61 0.06 -3.70
CA VAL A 114 6.64 -0.79 -3.12
C VAL A 114 6.93 -0.33 -1.70
N VAL A 115 6.87 -1.25 -0.72
CA VAL A 115 7.41 -0.99 0.62
C VAL A 115 8.83 -1.52 0.65
N TRP A 116 9.79 -0.65 0.95
CA TRP A 116 11.18 -1.04 1.04
C TRP A 116 11.61 -1.07 2.49
N ASP A 117 11.87 -2.27 3.00
CA ASP A 117 12.61 -2.43 4.24
C ASP A 117 14.06 -2.01 4.00
N PHE A 118 14.34 -0.72 4.22
CA PHE A 118 15.51 -0.05 3.66
C PHE A 118 16.82 -0.47 4.34
N THR A 119 16.72 -0.82 5.62
CA THR A 119 17.81 -1.33 6.45
C THR A 119 17.25 -2.29 7.49
N ASN A 120 18.09 -3.12 8.12
CA ASN A 120 17.68 -3.93 9.26
C ASN A 120 18.06 -3.29 10.61
N ILE A 121 18.86 -2.22 10.60
CA ILE A 121 19.25 -1.56 11.84
C ILE A 121 18.03 -0.88 12.48
N CYS A 122 17.81 -1.10 13.77
CA CYS A 122 16.74 -0.43 14.52
C CYS A 122 17.21 -0.08 15.92
N ASN A 123 16.80 1.10 16.40
CA ASN A 123 17.10 1.56 17.75
C ASN A 123 16.08 1.10 18.79
N LEU A 124 15.05 0.32 18.39
CA LEU A 124 14.04 -0.28 19.28
C LEU A 124 14.11 -1.81 19.26
N LYS A 125 13.33 -2.45 20.15
CA LYS A 125 13.26 -3.92 20.31
C LYS A 125 11.80 -4.36 20.47
N CYS A 126 10.97 -3.98 19.51
CA CYS A 126 9.52 -4.16 19.58
C CYS A 126 9.16 -5.64 19.67
N LYS A 127 8.29 -6.01 20.63
CA LYS A 127 7.88 -7.41 20.83
C LYS A 127 7.09 -8.00 19.64
N HIS A 128 6.50 -7.14 18.82
CA HIS A 128 5.70 -7.51 17.65
C HIS A 128 6.43 -7.29 16.32
N CYS A 129 7.75 -7.02 16.33
CA CYS A 129 8.49 -6.66 15.13
C CYS A 129 8.38 -7.77 14.08
N TYR A 130 7.80 -7.45 12.92
CA TYR A 130 7.68 -8.41 11.82
C TYR A 130 9.04 -8.75 11.19
N GLN A 131 9.99 -7.80 11.24
CA GLN A 131 11.28 -7.86 10.56
C GLN A 131 12.40 -8.52 11.39
N ASN A 132 12.19 -8.70 12.71
CA ASN A 132 13.28 -9.03 13.65
C ASN A 132 14.45 -8.02 13.57
N ALA A 133 14.11 -6.75 13.40
CA ALA A 133 15.09 -5.70 13.20
C ALA A 133 15.95 -5.45 14.45
N GLY A 134 17.19 -5.02 14.23
CA GLY A 134 18.11 -4.69 15.31
C GLY A 134 19.48 -4.30 14.78
N LYS A 135 20.30 -5.28 14.39
CA LYS A 135 21.62 -5.05 13.80
C LYS A 135 21.53 -4.94 12.28
N LYS A 136 22.38 -4.11 11.69
CA LYS A 136 22.56 -4.02 10.23
C LYS A 136 22.93 -5.40 9.67
N LEU A 137 22.32 -5.83 8.57
CA LEU A 137 22.70 -7.09 7.93
C LEU A 137 24.06 -6.93 7.22
N PRO A 138 24.94 -7.94 7.24
CA PRO A 138 26.21 -7.89 6.51
C PRO A 138 26.04 -7.65 5.00
N GLN A 139 24.97 -8.19 4.43
CA GLN A 139 24.67 -8.18 3.00
C GLN A 139 23.70 -7.07 2.56
N GLU A 140 23.49 -6.03 3.38
CA GLU A 140 22.67 -4.89 2.96
C GLU A 140 23.21 -4.24 1.69
N LEU A 141 22.30 -3.84 0.80
CA LEU A 141 22.66 -3.24 -0.48
C LEU A 141 23.44 -1.93 -0.26
N PRO A 142 24.53 -1.70 -1.01
CA PRO A 142 25.18 -0.39 -1.02
C PRO A 142 24.29 0.65 -1.70
N LEU A 143 24.49 1.93 -1.38
CA LEU A 143 23.74 3.05 -1.97
C LEU A 143 23.67 2.98 -3.50
N SER A 144 24.77 2.67 -4.19
CA SER A 144 24.79 2.57 -5.65
C SER A 144 23.76 1.58 -6.19
N LYS A 145 23.63 0.41 -5.55
CA LYS A 145 22.65 -0.61 -5.93
C LYS A 145 21.23 -0.20 -5.54
N ARG A 146 21.06 0.52 -4.42
CA ARG A 146 19.75 1.07 -4.03
C ARG A 146 19.26 2.09 -5.06
N ILE A 147 20.14 2.97 -5.53
CA ILE A 147 19.83 3.96 -6.58
C ILE A 147 19.50 3.28 -7.92
N ASP A 148 20.23 2.22 -8.29
CA ASP A 148 19.90 1.39 -9.46
C ASP A 148 18.49 0.80 -9.37
N ILE A 149 18.11 0.23 -8.23
CA ILE A 149 16.76 -0.31 -8.02
C ILE A 149 15.70 0.80 -8.15
N ILE A 150 15.93 1.99 -7.59
CA ILE A 150 15.00 3.13 -7.76
C ILE A 150 14.81 3.47 -9.25
N ASN A 151 15.87 3.43 -10.06
CA ASN A 151 15.75 3.63 -11.52
C ASN A 151 14.88 2.54 -12.17
N GLN A 152 15.07 1.28 -11.76
CA GLN A 152 14.28 0.16 -12.29
C GLN A 152 12.79 0.32 -11.93
N LEU A 153 12.47 0.71 -10.69
CA LEU A 153 11.10 0.97 -10.24
C LEU A 153 10.47 2.13 -11.02
N ALA A 154 11.20 3.24 -11.19
CA ALA A 154 10.74 4.39 -11.94
C ALA A 154 10.43 4.06 -13.42
N LYS A 155 11.29 3.23 -14.05
CA LYS A 155 11.13 2.75 -15.42
C LYS A 155 9.88 1.90 -15.61
N GLU A 156 9.53 1.10 -14.61
CA GLU A 156 8.29 0.31 -14.59
C GLU A 156 7.07 1.10 -14.10
N GLU A 157 7.21 2.42 -13.90
CA GLU A 157 6.14 3.34 -13.48
C GLU A 157 5.52 2.99 -12.12
N VAL A 158 6.30 2.36 -11.25
CA VAL A 158 6.03 2.41 -9.80
C VAL A 158 5.98 3.88 -9.41
N PHE A 159 4.97 4.26 -8.63
CA PHE A 159 4.74 5.67 -8.30
C PHE A 159 4.69 5.96 -6.80
N ILE A 160 4.72 4.93 -5.94
CA ILE A 160 4.88 5.09 -4.48
C ILE A 160 6.01 4.18 -3.98
N ILE A 161 6.98 4.77 -3.28
CA ILE A 161 7.94 4.04 -2.45
C ILE A 161 7.70 4.42 -1.00
N ALA A 162 7.38 3.43 -0.18
CA ALA A 162 7.28 3.57 1.27
C ALA A 162 8.52 2.98 1.92
N PHE A 163 9.40 3.85 2.42
CA PHE A 163 10.58 3.43 3.19
C PHE A 163 10.16 2.98 4.58
N SER A 164 10.49 1.73 4.91
CA SER A 164 10.31 1.08 6.20
C SER A 164 11.60 0.32 6.53
N GLY A 165 11.50 -0.81 7.23
CA GLY A 165 12.62 -1.71 7.54
C GLY A 165 13.54 -1.16 8.60
N GLY A 166 13.82 -1.99 9.60
CA GLY A 166 14.41 -1.52 10.83
C GLY A 166 13.81 -0.18 11.24
N GLU A 167 14.66 0.79 11.51
CA GLU A 167 14.29 2.21 11.53
C GLU A 167 14.98 2.92 10.36
N PRO A 168 14.25 3.38 9.32
CA PRO A 168 14.89 3.98 8.14
C PRO A 168 15.69 5.23 8.48
N LEU A 169 15.30 6.02 9.50
CA LEU A 169 16.02 7.21 9.94
C LEU A 169 17.40 6.91 10.58
N MET A 170 17.73 5.63 10.84
CA MET A 170 19.05 5.21 11.28
C MET A 170 20.04 5.05 10.11
N ASP A 171 19.56 4.93 8.87
CA ASP A 171 20.43 4.76 7.71
C ASP A 171 20.68 6.11 7.02
N LYS A 172 21.95 6.52 6.97
CA LYS A 172 22.38 7.77 6.31
C LYS A 172 22.07 7.79 4.82
N ASP A 173 21.97 6.62 4.18
CA ASP A 173 21.73 6.48 2.74
C ASP A 173 20.25 6.74 2.39
N LEU A 174 19.37 6.91 3.39
CA LEU A 174 17.96 7.22 3.18
C LEU A 174 17.77 8.54 2.41
N TRP A 175 18.55 9.56 2.75
CA TRP A 175 18.41 10.90 2.17
C TRP A 175 18.71 10.95 0.67
N PRO A 176 19.89 10.50 0.19
CA PRO A 176 20.15 10.44 -1.25
C PRO A 176 19.18 9.49 -1.98
N ALA A 177 18.68 8.45 -1.32
CA ALA A 177 17.63 7.61 -1.90
C ALA A 177 16.32 8.39 -2.11
N ILE A 178 15.84 9.14 -1.10
CA ILE A 178 14.64 9.98 -1.23
C ILE A 178 14.80 11.01 -2.34
N GLU A 179 15.92 11.74 -2.37
CA GLU A 179 16.21 12.73 -3.42
C GLU A 179 16.13 12.10 -4.81
N LYS A 180 16.65 10.87 -4.95
CA LYS A 180 16.54 10.11 -6.19
C LYS A 180 15.09 9.74 -6.52
N VAL A 181 14.31 9.27 -5.55
CA VAL A 181 12.88 8.93 -5.75
C VAL A 181 12.09 10.17 -6.21
N LYS A 182 12.34 11.33 -5.59
CA LYS A 182 11.69 12.60 -5.99
C LYS A 182 12.12 13.08 -7.36
N LYS A 183 13.41 12.95 -7.72
CA LYS A 183 13.90 13.24 -9.08
C LYS A 183 13.21 12.36 -10.14
N GLU A 184 12.84 11.14 -9.79
CA GLU A 184 12.06 10.23 -10.63
C GLU A 184 10.54 10.42 -10.55
N ASN A 185 10.08 11.52 -9.94
CA ASN A 185 8.68 11.93 -9.91
C ASN A 185 7.75 10.92 -9.19
N MET A 186 8.26 10.27 -8.14
CA MET A 186 7.51 9.31 -7.32
C MET A 186 7.12 9.89 -5.95
N TYR A 187 6.08 9.33 -5.35
CA TYR A 187 5.62 9.63 -3.99
C TYR A 187 6.50 8.90 -2.97
N VAL A 188 6.89 9.61 -1.92
CA VAL A 188 7.72 9.10 -0.83
C VAL A 188 6.93 9.08 0.47
N SER A 189 6.82 7.88 1.04
CA SER A 189 6.34 7.68 2.41
C SER A 189 7.48 7.17 3.29
N ILE A 190 7.50 7.57 4.57
CA ILE A 190 8.40 7.02 5.59
C ILE A 190 7.59 6.46 6.74
N ALA A 191 7.74 5.17 7.03
CA ALA A 191 7.26 4.54 8.25
C ALA A 191 8.38 4.52 9.29
N THR A 192 8.17 5.19 10.42
CA THR A 192 9.20 5.39 11.46
C THR A 192 8.63 5.19 12.87
N ASN A 193 9.49 4.79 13.80
CA ASN A 193 9.18 4.79 15.22
C ASN A 193 9.14 6.20 15.85
N GLY A 194 9.54 7.22 15.11
CA GLY A 194 9.44 8.63 15.49
C GLY A 194 10.46 9.10 16.53
N THR A 195 11.22 8.19 17.13
CA THR A 195 12.10 8.55 18.25
C THR A 195 13.30 9.41 17.86
N LEU A 196 13.68 9.36 16.57
CA LEU A 196 14.77 10.12 15.97
C LEU A 196 14.33 11.43 15.32
N ILE A 197 13.04 11.74 15.30
CA ILE A 197 12.54 12.97 14.69
C ILE A 197 12.88 14.16 15.62
N THR A 198 13.99 14.81 15.30
CA THR A 198 14.36 16.13 15.82
C THR A 198 13.77 17.23 14.95
N GLU A 199 13.99 18.49 15.32
CA GLU A 199 13.53 19.61 14.47
C GLU A 199 14.26 19.57 13.12
N GLU A 200 15.56 19.30 13.16
CA GLU A 200 16.39 19.17 11.97
C GLU A 200 15.97 18.00 11.09
N VAL A 201 15.64 16.84 11.66
CA VAL A 201 15.14 15.70 10.88
C VAL A 201 13.79 16.00 10.27
N ALA A 202 12.87 16.63 11.01
CA ALA A 202 11.57 17.04 10.49
C ALA A 202 11.69 18.03 9.31
N ARG A 203 12.56 19.04 9.45
CA ARG A 203 12.88 20.02 8.40
C ARG A 203 13.57 19.37 7.21
N ARG A 204 14.46 18.40 7.44
CA ARG A 204 15.14 17.65 6.38
C ARG A 204 14.15 16.85 5.55
N MET A 205 13.19 16.15 6.18
CA MET A 205 12.11 15.45 5.47
C MET A 205 11.30 16.40 4.57
N ALA A 206 11.01 17.61 5.04
CA ALA A 206 10.32 18.63 4.24
C ALA A 206 11.18 19.09 3.05
N THR A 207 12.48 19.30 3.28
CA THR A 207 13.43 19.80 2.27
C THR A 207 13.67 18.79 1.15
N VAL A 208 13.80 17.50 1.48
CA VAL A 208 13.99 16.44 0.47
C VAL A 208 12.68 16.03 -0.22
N GLY A 209 11.54 16.60 0.18
CA GLY A 209 10.24 16.39 -0.47
C GLY A 209 9.53 15.09 -0.10
N VAL A 210 9.66 14.62 1.16
CA VAL A 210 8.79 13.54 1.67
C VAL A 210 7.33 13.96 1.57
N ASP A 211 6.43 13.05 1.21
CA ASP A 211 5.01 13.36 1.04
C ASP A 211 4.16 12.91 2.25
N TYR A 212 4.55 11.81 2.90
CA TYR A 212 3.86 11.27 4.09
C TYR A 212 4.84 10.66 5.10
N VAL A 213 4.63 10.95 6.38
CA VAL A 213 5.37 10.35 7.50
C VAL A 213 4.39 9.65 8.42
N GLU A 214 4.56 8.34 8.55
CA GLU A 214 3.75 7.48 9.41
C GLU A 214 4.53 7.14 10.68
N ILE A 215 4.02 7.60 11.82
CA ILE A 215 4.73 7.51 13.09
C ILE A 215 4.02 6.53 14.02
N SER A 216 4.78 5.53 14.44
CA SER A 216 4.31 4.44 15.30
C SER A 216 4.04 4.86 16.75
N LEU A 217 2.81 4.68 17.24
CA LEU A 217 2.41 4.86 18.64
C LEU A 217 1.28 3.88 19.03
N ASP A 218 1.57 2.84 19.83
CA ASP A 218 0.56 1.79 20.14
C ASP A 218 -0.23 1.95 21.44
N SER A 219 -0.01 3.01 22.23
CA SER A 219 -0.80 3.29 23.43
C SER A 219 -0.71 4.76 23.79
N VAL A 220 -1.79 5.30 24.36
CA VAL A 220 -1.79 6.65 24.95
C VAL A 220 -1.03 6.66 26.28
N HIS A 221 -0.78 5.49 26.88
CA HIS A 221 -0.03 5.33 28.11
C HIS A 221 1.45 5.03 27.83
N PRO A 222 2.39 5.83 28.38
CA PRO A 222 3.82 5.68 28.11
C PRO A 222 4.39 4.30 28.43
N GLU A 223 4.04 3.72 29.58
CA GLU A 223 4.57 2.44 30.05
C GLU A 223 4.12 1.25 29.20
N LYS A 224 2.87 1.27 28.72
CA LYS A 224 2.34 0.24 27.81
C LYS A 224 3.03 0.32 26.45
N HIS A 225 3.16 1.52 25.89
CA HIS A 225 3.87 1.74 24.63
C HIS A 225 5.35 1.32 24.73
N ASP A 226 6.07 1.82 25.73
CA ASP A 226 7.49 1.53 25.95
C ASP A 226 7.70 0.03 26.19
N GLY A 227 6.83 -0.61 26.97
CA GLY A 227 6.87 -2.05 27.22
C GLY A 227 6.58 -2.91 25.99
N PHE A 228 5.80 -2.40 25.03
CA PHE A 228 5.51 -3.09 23.76
C PHE A 228 6.60 -2.84 22.70
N ARG A 229 7.20 -1.65 22.70
CA ARG A 229 8.30 -1.22 21.80
C ARG A 229 9.70 -1.56 22.33
N GLY A 230 9.79 -2.00 23.59
CA GLY A 230 10.97 -2.60 24.19
C GLY A 230 12.04 -1.60 24.68
N ILE A 231 11.77 -0.29 24.69
CA ILE A 231 12.73 0.75 25.10
C ILE A 231 12.02 1.82 25.97
N PRO A 232 12.50 2.08 27.19
CA PRO A 232 12.01 3.18 28.02
C PRO A 232 12.20 4.55 27.36
N GLY A 233 11.19 5.41 27.49
CA GLY A 233 11.16 6.76 26.92
C GLY A 233 10.85 6.80 25.42
N ALA A 234 10.53 5.68 24.78
CA ALA A 234 10.16 5.63 23.36
C ALA A 234 8.91 6.47 23.09
N TRP A 235 7.88 6.36 23.95
CA TRP A 235 6.63 7.11 23.85
C TRP A 235 6.88 8.61 23.85
N LYS A 236 7.67 9.11 24.82
CA LYS A 236 7.99 10.54 24.94
C LYS A 236 8.71 11.05 23.69
N LYS A 237 9.64 10.26 23.14
CA LYS A 237 10.38 10.62 21.93
C LYS A 237 9.47 10.58 20.69
N ALA A 238 8.61 9.57 20.55
CA ALA A 238 7.67 9.42 19.45
C ALA A 238 6.64 10.57 19.43
N VAL A 239 5.99 10.88 20.56
CA VAL A 239 5.04 12.01 20.67
C VAL A 239 5.71 13.34 20.36
N ARG A 240 6.95 13.57 20.83
CA ARG A 240 7.73 14.75 20.45
C ARG A 240 8.01 14.77 18.95
N GLY A 241 8.34 13.62 18.36
CA GLY A 241 8.56 13.47 16.92
C GLY A 241 7.32 13.82 16.11
N ILE A 242 6.14 13.32 16.50
CA ILE A 242 4.85 13.64 15.88
C ILE A 242 4.62 15.15 15.88
N LYS A 243 4.77 15.81 17.03
CA LYS A 243 4.56 17.27 17.14
C LYS A 243 5.47 18.07 16.20
N LYS A 244 6.74 17.67 16.08
CA LYS A 244 7.72 18.32 15.19
C LYS A 244 7.42 18.09 13.71
N ALA A 245 7.02 16.87 13.36
CA ALA A 245 6.59 16.51 12.02
C ALA A 245 5.35 17.33 11.59
N VAL A 246 4.32 17.37 12.45
CA VAL A 246 3.10 18.16 12.22
C VAL A 246 3.39 19.65 12.07
N ALA A 247 4.36 20.18 12.84
CA ALA A 247 4.72 21.59 12.78
C ALA A 247 5.29 22.03 11.40
N GLN A 248 5.84 21.11 10.61
CA GLN A 248 6.42 21.45 9.30
C GLN A 248 5.36 21.84 8.27
N LYS A 249 4.14 21.26 8.34
CA LYS A 249 3.05 21.49 7.36
C LYS A 249 3.45 21.24 5.89
N ALA A 250 4.55 20.54 5.65
CA ALA A 250 5.10 20.28 4.31
C ALA A 250 4.74 18.89 3.77
N TYR A 251 4.34 17.99 4.67
CA TYR A 251 3.95 16.61 4.36
C TYR A 251 2.84 16.17 5.30
N GLN A 252 2.12 15.12 4.90
CA GLN A 252 1.09 14.53 5.75
C GLN A 252 1.73 13.74 6.90
N VAL A 253 1.10 13.76 8.06
CA VAL A 253 1.53 13.00 9.24
C VAL A 253 0.43 12.05 9.69
N GLY A 254 0.78 10.77 9.82
CA GLY A 254 -0.10 9.74 10.34
C GLY A 254 0.37 9.22 11.70
N LEU A 255 -0.56 9.00 12.62
CA LEU A 255 -0.31 8.19 13.80
C LEU A 255 -0.72 6.75 13.49
N ALA A 256 0.24 5.83 13.56
CA ALA A 256 0.02 4.41 13.28
C ALA A 256 0.11 3.55 14.54
N SER A 257 -0.88 2.71 14.76
CA SER A 257 -0.93 1.78 15.90
C SER A 257 -1.17 0.36 15.41
N THR A 258 -0.36 -0.60 15.85
CA THR A 258 -0.69 -2.02 15.67
C THR A 258 -1.74 -2.40 16.70
N ILE A 259 -2.96 -2.67 16.26
CA ILE A 259 -4.07 -2.97 17.17
C ILE A 259 -4.03 -4.45 17.55
N THR A 260 -3.94 -4.68 18.85
CA THR A 260 -3.89 -6.00 19.49
C THR A 260 -4.83 -5.99 20.69
N LYS A 261 -5.03 -7.13 21.35
CA LYS A 261 -5.80 -7.19 22.61
C LYS A 261 -5.22 -6.30 23.71
N MET A 262 -3.93 -5.96 23.63
CA MET A 262 -3.27 -5.10 24.62
C MET A 262 -3.83 -3.67 24.62
N ASN A 263 -4.06 -3.10 23.43
CA ASN A 263 -4.49 -1.71 23.25
C ASN A 263 -5.89 -1.59 22.63
N PHE A 264 -6.61 -2.69 22.42
CA PHE A 264 -7.94 -2.68 21.79
C PHE A 264 -8.93 -1.77 22.52
N ASN A 265 -8.91 -1.78 23.86
CA ASN A 265 -9.78 -0.94 24.67
C ASN A 265 -9.38 0.54 24.66
N GLU A 266 -8.20 0.88 24.13
CA GLU A 266 -7.69 2.25 23.97
C GLU A 266 -7.87 2.76 22.53
N LEU A 267 -8.55 2.02 21.65
CA LEU A 267 -8.66 2.38 20.23
C LEU A 267 -9.24 3.79 20.02
N GLU A 268 -10.32 4.11 20.73
CA GLU A 268 -10.96 5.42 20.65
C GLU A 268 -10.06 6.53 21.23
N ASP A 269 -9.40 6.26 22.36
CA ASP A 269 -8.45 7.19 22.98
C ASP A 269 -7.26 7.47 22.06
N LEU A 270 -6.76 6.45 21.35
CA LEU A 270 -5.70 6.59 20.35
C LEU A 270 -6.13 7.48 19.18
N ILE A 271 -7.37 7.32 18.69
CA ILE A 271 -7.92 8.17 17.61
C ILE A 271 -8.06 9.61 18.09
N GLU A 272 -8.66 9.84 19.26
CA GLU A 272 -8.82 11.19 19.82
C GLU A 272 -7.45 11.82 20.14
N PHE A 273 -6.47 11.03 20.59
CA PHE A 273 -5.11 11.51 20.80
C PHE A 273 -4.45 11.93 19.49
N SER A 274 -4.61 11.15 18.42
CA SER A 274 -4.18 11.49 17.05
C SER A 274 -4.75 12.85 16.62
N ILE A 275 -6.05 13.06 16.81
CA ILE A 275 -6.74 14.33 16.53
C ILE A 275 -6.14 15.47 17.37
N SER A 276 -5.92 15.25 18.67
CA SER A 276 -5.35 16.26 19.57
C SER A 276 -3.93 16.69 19.17
N LEU A 277 -3.16 15.76 18.59
CA LEU A 277 -1.83 16.00 18.04
C LEU A 277 -1.86 16.64 16.63
N ARG A 278 -3.05 16.82 16.05
CA ARG A 278 -3.28 17.41 14.71
C ARG A 278 -2.62 16.62 13.58
N THR A 279 -2.55 15.30 13.70
CA THR A 279 -2.15 14.43 12.58
C THR A 279 -3.24 14.40 11.51
N ASP A 280 -2.88 14.24 10.25
CA ASP A 280 -3.81 14.15 9.13
C ASP A 280 -4.61 12.84 9.12
N LYS A 281 -4.01 11.76 9.64
CA LYS A 281 -4.55 10.40 9.55
C LYS A 281 -4.29 9.59 10.82
N PHE A 282 -5.23 8.71 11.15
CA PHE A 282 -5.02 7.63 12.10
C PHE A 282 -5.00 6.29 11.35
N PHE A 283 -3.97 5.47 11.59
CA PHE A 283 -3.77 4.20 10.90
C PHE A 283 -3.77 3.02 11.88
N ALA A 284 -4.79 2.17 11.80
CA ALA A 284 -4.87 0.93 12.57
C ALA A 284 -4.22 -0.23 11.80
N PHE A 285 -3.02 -0.62 12.17
CA PHE A 285 -2.36 -1.80 11.61
C PHE A 285 -2.94 -3.10 12.17
N ASN A 286 -3.22 -4.01 11.25
CA ASN A 286 -3.56 -5.39 11.55
C ASN A 286 -2.32 -6.10 12.11
N PHE A 287 -2.44 -6.70 13.29
CA PHE A 287 -1.39 -7.57 13.80
C PHE A 287 -1.28 -8.83 12.93
N ILE A 288 -0.04 -9.21 12.59
CA ILE A 288 0.26 -10.45 11.85
C ILE A 288 1.36 -11.17 12.62
N PRO A 289 1.18 -12.45 13.04
CA PRO A 289 2.12 -13.14 13.90
C PRO A 289 3.32 -13.68 13.10
N VAL A 290 4.18 -12.77 12.66
CA VAL A 290 5.45 -13.04 11.98
C VAL A 290 6.59 -12.34 12.73
N GLY A 291 7.84 -12.67 12.40
CA GLY A 291 9.00 -12.21 13.16
C GLY A 291 8.87 -12.51 14.66
N GLU A 292 9.22 -11.52 15.49
CA GLU A 292 9.08 -11.55 16.96
C GLU A 292 7.62 -11.74 17.38
N GLY A 293 6.68 -11.25 16.56
CA GLY A 293 5.24 -11.38 16.78
C GLY A 293 4.71 -12.82 16.73
N LYS A 294 5.47 -13.79 16.21
CA LYS A 294 5.08 -15.22 16.22
C LYS A 294 4.78 -15.74 17.62
N ASN A 295 5.47 -15.21 18.62
CA ASN A 295 5.30 -15.60 20.03
C ASN A 295 4.11 -14.90 20.71
N LEU A 296 3.42 -13.99 20.00
CA LEU A 296 2.35 -13.14 20.52
C LEU A 296 1.00 -13.41 19.86
N ILE A 297 0.80 -14.59 19.26
CA ILE A 297 -0.47 -14.95 18.61
C ILE A 297 -1.68 -14.74 19.54
N GLY A 298 -1.51 -14.95 20.86
CA GLY A 298 -2.55 -14.71 21.86
C GLY A 298 -3.05 -13.26 21.93
N LEU A 299 -2.21 -12.29 21.56
CA LEU A 299 -2.54 -10.86 21.50
C LEU A 299 -3.32 -10.48 20.24
N ASP A 300 -3.44 -11.37 19.26
CA ASP A 300 -4.23 -11.05 18.07
C ASP A 300 -5.72 -10.89 18.39
N LEU A 301 -6.39 -9.99 17.67
CA LEU A 301 -7.82 -9.76 17.83
C LEU A 301 -8.63 -10.97 17.34
N THR A 302 -9.68 -11.32 18.08
CA THR A 302 -10.71 -12.25 17.57
C THR A 302 -11.45 -11.63 16.37
N PRO A 303 -12.16 -12.44 15.55
CA PRO A 303 -12.97 -11.91 14.47
C PRO A 303 -13.95 -10.81 14.91
N SER A 304 -14.63 -11.00 16.05
CA SER A 304 -15.59 -10.03 16.59
C SER A 304 -14.91 -8.75 17.08
N MET A 305 -13.75 -8.84 17.74
CA MET A 305 -12.98 -7.65 18.15
C MET A 305 -12.51 -6.86 16.92
N ARG A 306 -12.02 -7.54 15.89
CA ARG A 306 -11.58 -6.89 14.65
C ARG A 306 -12.76 -6.25 13.92
N GLU A 307 -13.91 -6.91 13.84
CA GLU A 307 -15.13 -6.30 13.28
C GLU A 307 -15.50 -5.03 14.04
N LYS A 308 -15.46 -5.04 15.38
CA LYS A 308 -15.69 -3.86 16.21
C LYS A 308 -14.69 -2.74 15.91
N MET A 309 -13.38 -3.04 15.85
CA MET A 309 -12.36 -2.06 15.46
C MET A 309 -12.69 -1.39 14.11
N LEU A 310 -13.01 -2.17 13.09
CA LEU A 310 -13.34 -1.65 11.76
C LEU A 310 -14.57 -0.74 11.77
N ASN A 311 -15.59 -1.10 12.55
CA ASN A 311 -16.78 -0.28 12.73
C ASN A 311 -16.47 1.04 13.45
N THR A 312 -15.65 1.00 14.50
CA THR A 312 -15.19 2.21 15.21
C THR A 312 -14.43 3.15 14.28
N LEU A 313 -13.51 2.63 13.44
CA LEU A 313 -12.79 3.46 12.47
C LEU A 313 -13.75 4.20 11.52
N TYR A 314 -14.75 3.49 10.99
CA TYR A 314 -15.75 4.09 10.10
C TYR A 314 -16.60 5.15 10.81
N GLU A 315 -17.04 4.87 12.04
CA GLU A 315 -17.85 5.80 12.84
C GLU A 315 -17.09 7.08 13.17
N TYR A 316 -15.81 6.97 13.53
CA TYR A 316 -14.96 8.13 13.79
C TYR A 316 -14.68 8.95 12.52
N TYR A 317 -14.51 8.29 11.36
CA TYR A 317 -14.43 8.99 10.08
C TYR A 317 -15.67 9.86 9.85
N LEU A 318 -16.87 9.31 10.02
CA LEU A 318 -18.12 10.06 9.85
C LEU A 318 -18.28 11.17 10.88
N LYS A 319 -18.04 10.87 12.16
CA LYS A 319 -18.29 11.79 13.29
C LYS A 319 -17.31 12.95 13.34
N LYS A 320 -16.03 12.72 13.01
CA LYS A 320 -14.95 13.68 13.23
C LYS A 320 -14.31 14.19 11.93
N GLY A 321 -14.60 13.56 10.79
CA GLY A 321 -13.96 13.89 9.50
C GLY A 321 -12.47 13.55 9.43
N THR A 322 -11.90 12.91 10.45
CA THR A 322 -10.51 12.44 10.45
C THR A 322 -10.37 11.21 9.56
N ALA A 323 -9.31 11.14 8.76
CA ALA A 323 -9.06 9.98 7.91
C ALA A 323 -8.60 8.79 8.78
N THR A 324 -9.46 7.78 8.91
CA THR A 324 -9.14 6.52 9.59
C THR A 324 -8.85 5.44 8.55
N LEU A 325 -7.64 4.88 8.60
CA LEU A 325 -7.14 3.88 7.65
C LEU A 325 -6.74 2.59 8.39
N THR A 326 -6.64 1.49 7.64
CA THR A 326 -6.17 0.22 8.20
C THR A 326 -5.56 -0.71 7.15
N SER A 327 -4.62 -1.55 7.59
CA SER A 327 -4.08 -2.65 6.79
C SER A 327 -5.02 -3.87 6.73
N CYS A 328 -6.21 -3.82 7.32
CA CYS A 328 -7.23 -4.86 7.22
C CYS A 328 -8.05 -4.73 5.93
N PRO A 329 -7.96 -5.68 4.96
CA PRO A 329 -8.75 -5.61 3.73
C PRO A 329 -10.27 -5.61 3.95
N GLN A 330 -10.72 -6.15 5.09
CA GLN A 330 -12.13 -6.20 5.48
C GLN A 330 -12.76 -4.82 5.66
N TYR A 331 -11.96 -3.77 5.85
CA TYR A 331 -12.48 -2.43 6.07
C TYR A 331 -13.31 -1.91 4.88
N ALA A 332 -12.91 -2.30 3.66
CA ALA A 332 -13.66 -1.95 2.45
C ALA A 332 -15.10 -2.49 2.50
N ARG A 333 -15.29 -3.73 2.99
CA ARG A 333 -16.62 -4.31 3.22
C ARG A 333 -17.41 -3.52 4.25
N VAL A 334 -16.80 -3.21 5.41
CA VAL A 334 -17.49 -2.48 6.49
C VAL A 334 -17.97 -1.13 5.99
N CYS A 335 -17.12 -0.39 5.28
CA CYS A 335 -17.48 0.89 4.71
C CYS A 335 -18.61 0.75 3.67
N MET A 336 -18.48 -0.18 2.72
CA MET A 336 -19.49 -0.43 1.70
C MET A 336 -20.85 -0.77 2.29
N ASN A 337 -20.89 -1.62 3.31
CA ASN A 337 -22.14 -2.06 3.92
C ASN A 337 -22.81 -0.92 4.69
N LYS A 338 -22.02 -0.13 5.45
CA LYS A 338 -22.57 0.98 6.23
C LYS A 338 -22.96 2.19 5.38
N SER A 339 -22.22 2.48 4.31
CA SER A 339 -22.50 3.60 3.42
C SER A 339 -23.37 3.25 2.22
N GLN A 340 -23.84 2.00 2.12
CA GLN A 340 -24.51 1.48 0.92
C GLN A 340 -23.70 1.69 -0.38
N GLY A 341 -22.36 1.66 -0.29
CA GLY A 341 -21.44 1.81 -1.43
C GLY A 341 -20.98 3.24 -1.76
N GLU A 342 -21.53 4.27 -1.10
CA GLU A 342 -21.15 5.68 -1.32
C GLU A 342 -19.77 6.06 -0.76
N PHE A 343 -19.23 5.24 0.14
CA PHE A 343 -17.95 5.45 0.80
C PHE A 343 -17.23 4.13 1.01
N THR A 344 -15.95 4.06 0.63
CA THR A 344 -15.13 2.90 0.98
C THR A 344 -13.64 3.18 0.91
N ALA A 345 -12.89 2.40 1.68
CA ALA A 345 -11.45 2.30 1.56
C ALA A 345 -11.11 1.65 0.21
N SER A 346 -10.52 2.43 -0.69
CA SER A 346 -10.11 1.97 -2.03
C SER A 346 -8.77 1.25 -2.02
N SER A 347 -7.98 1.41 -0.95
CA SER A 347 -6.74 0.65 -0.70
C SER A 347 -6.37 0.73 0.79
N HIS A 348 -5.20 0.19 1.17
CA HIS A 348 -4.65 0.40 2.52
C HIS A 348 -4.29 1.86 2.82
N TYR A 349 -4.21 2.75 1.82
CA TYR A 349 -3.67 4.11 1.97
C TYR A 349 -4.65 5.22 1.56
N SER A 350 -5.84 4.87 1.06
CA SER A 350 -6.78 5.81 0.48
C SER A 350 -8.23 5.46 0.78
N MET A 351 -9.05 6.49 0.91
CA MET A 351 -10.51 6.40 0.99
C MET A 351 -11.12 7.16 -0.18
N SER A 352 -12.30 6.75 -0.61
CA SER A 352 -13.01 7.37 -1.73
C SER A 352 -14.46 7.63 -1.34
N LYS A 353 -15.07 8.65 -1.96
CA LYS A 353 -16.46 9.11 -1.74
C LYS A 353 -17.17 9.31 -3.07
N GLY A 354 -18.48 9.04 -3.10
CA GLY A 354 -19.38 9.30 -4.23
C GLY A 354 -19.77 8.04 -5.03
N ASP A 355 -20.62 8.23 -6.05
CA ASP A 355 -21.33 7.17 -6.80
C ASP A 355 -20.44 6.05 -7.38
N LYS A 356 -19.16 6.32 -7.60
CA LYS A 356 -18.21 5.39 -8.26
C LYS A 356 -17.22 4.73 -7.30
N THR A 357 -17.38 5.01 -6.02
CA THR A 357 -16.50 4.53 -4.95
C THR A 357 -16.46 3.01 -4.88
N ARG A 358 -17.62 2.36 -5.03
CA ARG A 358 -17.72 0.90 -5.11
C ARG A 358 -16.89 0.32 -6.25
N LEU A 359 -17.03 0.89 -7.45
CA LEU A 359 -16.27 0.44 -8.63
C LEU A 359 -14.76 0.58 -8.40
N LEU A 360 -14.32 1.74 -7.87
CA LEU A 360 -12.91 1.99 -7.61
C LEU A 360 -12.34 0.99 -6.58
N ALA A 361 -13.06 0.72 -5.49
CA ALA A 361 -12.59 -0.25 -4.51
C ALA A 361 -12.64 -1.70 -5.00
N GLU A 362 -13.60 -2.08 -5.83
CA GLU A 362 -13.58 -3.41 -6.48
C GLU A 362 -12.43 -3.52 -7.50
N PHE A 363 -11.99 -2.39 -8.07
CA PHE A 363 -10.92 -2.32 -9.05
C PHE A 363 -9.52 -2.33 -8.39
N ILE A 364 -9.25 -1.47 -7.43
CA ILE A 364 -7.91 -1.36 -6.79
C ILE A 364 -7.84 -1.88 -5.35
N GLY A 365 -8.95 -2.23 -4.71
CA GLY A 365 -9.01 -2.49 -3.28
C GLY A 365 -8.60 -3.87 -2.80
N GLY A 366 -8.73 -4.03 -1.48
CA GLY A 366 -8.38 -5.23 -0.75
C GLY A 366 -6.87 -5.44 -0.63
N CYS A 367 -6.47 -6.68 -0.35
CA CYS A 367 -5.04 -7.03 -0.27
C CYS A 367 -4.36 -6.81 -1.63
N GLY A 368 -3.32 -5.97 -1.65
CA GLY A 368 -2.57 -5.62 -2.86
C GLY A 368 -1.46 -6.59 -3.23
N VAL A 369 -1.15 -7.58 -2.38
CA VAL A 369 -0.03 -8.50 -2.55
C VAL A 369 -0.05 -9.18 -3.92
N GLY A 370 1.09 -9.14 -4.63
CA GLY A 370 1.26 -9.74 -5.97
C GLY A 370 0.58 -8.98 -7.11
N ARG A 371 -0.29 -8.02 -6.79
CA ARG A 371 -1.12 -7.31 -7.76
C ARG A 371 -0.79 -5.83 -7.85
N ALA A 372 -0.80 -5.16 -6.71
CA ALA A 372 -0.60 -3.71 -6.59
C ALA A 372 0.50 -3.34 -5.58
N TYR A 373 1.15 -4.34 -4.99
CA TYR A 373 2.08 -4.18 -3.89
C TYR A 373 3.05 -5.36 -3.79
N CYS A 374 4.31 -5.05 -3.49
CA CYS A 374 5.33 -5.98 -2.98
C CYS A 374 6.27 -5.27 -1.99
N ALA A 375 7.17 -6.04 -1.38
CA ALA A 375 8.21 -5.52 -0.53
C ALA A 375 9.62 -5.85 -1.03
N ILE A 376 10.57 -4.98 -0.71
CA ILE A 376 12.01 -5.18 -0.96
C ILE A 376 12.72 -5.19 0.39
N GLN A 377 13.56 -6.20 0.62
CA GLN A 377 14.34 -6.37 1.83
C GLN A 377 15.68 -5.61 1.75
N PRO A 378 16.37 -5.38 2.89
CA PRO A 378 17.60 -4.60 2.93
C PRO A 378 18.72 -5.12 2.02
N ASP A 379 18.71 -6.42 1.72
CA ASP A 379 19.70 -7.16 0.93
C ASP A 379 19.31 -7.38 -0.53
N GLY A 380 18.18 -6.80 -0.96
CA GLY A 380 17.67 -6.86 -2.33
C GLY A 380 16.73 -8.01 -2.64
N ILE A 381 16.40 -8.85 -1.66
CA ILE A 381 15.36 -9.88 -1.82
C ILE A 381 13.99 -9.22 -1.94
N VAL A 382 13.21 -9.64 -2.94
CA VAL A 382 11.83 -9.21 -3.11
C VAL A 382 10.92 -10.23 -2.45
N THR A 383 9.93 -9.76 -1.70
CA THR A 383 8.88 -10.58 -1.09
C THR A 383 7.48 -10.06 -1.49
N PRO A 384 6.42 -10.88 -1.43
CA PRO A 384 5.08 -10.43 -1.79
C PRO A 384 4.55 -9.35 -0.83
N CYS A 385 5.01 -9.35 0.41
CA CYS A 385 4.60 -8.45 1.48
C CYS A 385 5.68 -8.40 2.56
N VAL A 386 5.80 -7.28 3.28
CA VAL A 386 6.67 -7.16 4.46
C VAL A 386 6.39 -8.23 5.54
N TYR A 387 5.15 -8.76 5.57
CA TYR A 387 4.74 -9.80 6.51
C TYR A 387 4.84 -11.23 5.94
N MET A 388 5.29 -11.40 4.69
CA MET A 388 5.39 -12.71 4.04
C MET A 388 6.84 -13.00 3.70
N PRO A 389 7.57 -13.78 4.52
CA PRO A 389 8.99 -14.09 4.29
C PRO A 389 9.16 -15.18 3.22
N ILE A 390 8.58 -14.94 2.04
CA ILE A 390 8.68 -15.80 0.87
C ILE A 390 9.51 -15.04 -0.15
N GLU A 391 10.67 -15.55 -0.50
CA GLU A 391 11.50 -14.99 -1.57
C GLU A 391 10.81 -15.20 -2.91
N VAL A 392 10.61 -14.11 -3.66
CA VAL A 392 10.08 -14.17 -5.03
C VAL A 392 11.10 -13.75 -6.09
N GLY A 393 12.26 -13.26 -5.66
CA GLY A 393 13.39 -12.93 -6.52
C GLY A 393 14.47 -12.12 -5.80
N ASP A 394 15.61 -11.95 -6.47
CA ASP A 394 16.79 -11.28 -5.93
C ASP A 394 17.27 -10.18 -6.90
N LEU A 395 17.18 -8.91 -6.48
CA LEU A 395 17.58 -7.75 -7.29
C LEU A 395 19.09 -7.62 -7.53
N LYS A 396 19.90 -8.46 -6.87
CA LYS A 396 21.33 -8.62 -7.19
C LYS A 396 21.55 -9.49 -8.44
N LYS A 397 20.57 -10.33 -8.79
CA LYS A 397 20.66 -11.31 -9.89
C LYS A 397 19.72 -10.99 -11.05
N GLN A 398 18.58 -10.39 -10.76
CA GLN A 398 17.49 -10.16 -11.72
C GLN A 398 17.07 -8.69 -11.71
N THR A 399 16.49 -8.24 -12.82
CA THR A 399 15.79 -6.95 -12.85
C THR A 399 14.47 -7.04 -12.12
N PHE A 400 13.98 -5.92 -11.59
CA PHE A 400 12.67 -5.86 -10.93
C PHE A 400 11.53 -6.35 -11.84
N LYS A 401 11.59 -6.00 -13.14
CA LYS A 401 10.60 -6.42 -14.13
C LYS A 401 10.53 -7.93 -14.30
N GLU A 402 11.68 -8.61 -14.34
CA GLU A 402 11.75 -10.07 -14.46
C GLU A 402 11.12 -10.74 -13.24
N ILE A 403 11.47 -10.27 -12.03
CA ILE A 403 10.91 -10.79 -10.78
C ILE A 403 9.38 -10.64 -10.78
N TRP A 404 8.88 -9.44 -11.08
CA TRP A 404 7.45 -9.17 -11.06
C TRP A 404 6.66 -10.01 -12.05
N ASN A 405 7.19 -10.24 -13.25
CA ASN A 405 6.46 -10.94 -14.32
C ASN A 405 6.59 -12.47 -14.25
N ASN A 406 7.69 -12.99 -13.73
CA ASN A 406 8.00 -14.42 -13.83
C ASN A 406 7.82 -15.20 -12.52
N SER A 407 7.60 -14.52 -11.38
CA SER A 407 7.37 -15.22 -10.11
C SER A 407 6.03 -15.96 -10.09
N SER A 408 6.08 -17.28 -9.95
CA SER A 408 4.90 -18.13 -9.80
C SER A 408 4.08 -17.79 -8.55
N VAL A 409 4.75 -17.46 -7.43
CA VAL A 409 4.11 -17.05 -6.17
C VAL A 409 3.34 -15.75 -6.35
N LEU A 410 3.91 -14.76 -7.05
CA LEU A 410 3.19 -13.51 -7.33
C LEU A 410 2.00 -13.75 -8.25
N GLU A 411 2.14 -14.58 -9.29
CA GLU A 411 1.01 -14.91 -10.18
C GLU A 411 -0.11 -15.63 -9.43
N GLU A 412 0.24 -16.56 -8.54
CA GLU A 412 -0.74 -17.22 -7.68
C GLU A 412 -1.49 -16.19 -6.83
N LEU A 413 -0.78 -15.27 -6.18
CA LEU A 413 -1.36 -14.24 -5.30
C LEU A 413 -2.22 -13.20 -6.04
N ARG A 414 -2.03 -13.02 -7.36
CA ARG A 414 -2.88 -12.14 -8.18
C ARG A 414 -4.30 -12.66 -8.32
N SER A 415 -4.50 -13.98 -8.29
CA SER A 415 -5.83 -14.59 -8.42
C SER A 415 -6.58 -14.59 -7.10
N ARG A 416 -7.85 -14.17 -7.17
CA ARG A 416 -8.82 -14.28 -6.08
C ARG A 416 -9.94 -15.27 -6.37
N GLU A 417 -9.91 -15.96 -7.51
CA GLU A 417 -11.01 -16.84 -7.94
C GLU A 417 -11.03 -18.18 -7.19
N ASP A 418 -9.87 -18.60 -6.70
CA ASP A 418 -9.56 -19.88 -6.06
C ASP A 418 -9.31 -19.76 -4.55
N LEU A 419 -9.75 -18.65 -3.93
CA LEU A 419 -9.66 -18.48 -2.48
C LEU A 419 -10.53 -19.53 -1.76
N LYS A 420 -10.00 -20.10 -0.67
CA LYS A 420 -10.68 -21.14 0.10
C LYS A 420 -11.74 -20.55 1.06
N GLU A 421 -12.65 -21.40 1.50
CA GLU A 421 -13.68 -21.10 2.50
C GLU A 421 -14.53 -19.86 2.11
N HIS A 422 -14.95 -19.04 3.08
CA HIS A 422 -15.84 -17.92 2.81
C HIS A 422 -15.20 -16.84 1.91
N CYS A 423 -13.86 -16.76 1.85
CA CYS A 423 -13.19 -15.81 0.95
C CYS A 423 -13.47 -16.11 -0.53
N GLY A 424 -13.70 -17.37 -0.90
CA GLY A 424 -14.00 -17.80 -2.26
C GLY A 424 -15.39 -17.40 -2.75
N ILE A 425 -16.38 -17.35 -1.85
CA ILE A 425 -17.80 -17.13 -2.19
C ILE A 425 -18.33 -15.74 -1.80
N CYS A 426 -17.54 -14.92 -1.11
CA CYS A 426 -17.99 -13.61 -0.62
C CYS A 426 -18.21 -12.60 -1.77
N GLU A 427 -19.33 -11.87 -1.75
CA GLU A 427 -19.60 -10.81 -2.72
C GLU A 427 -18.56 -9.67 -2.72
N HIS A 428 -17.93 -9.40 -1.57
CA HIS A 428 -16.89 -8.37 -1.44
C HIS A 428 -15.49 -8.86 -1.81
N ARG A 429 -15.35 -10.04 -2.44
CA ARG A 429 -14.05 -10.65 -2.78
C ARG A 429 -13.14 -9.73 -3.60
N ALA A 430 -13.71 -8.92 -4.51
CA ALA A 430 -12.95 -7.95 -5.30
C ALA A 430 -12.45 -6.74 -4.48
N ALA A 431 -13.26 -6.23 -3.55
CA ALA A 431 -12.89 -5.09 -2.71
C ALA A 431 -12.10 -5.47 -1.43
N CYS A 432 -12.11 -6.74 -1.02
CA CYS A 432 -11.47 -7.21 0.21
C CYS A 432 -10.48 -8.37 -0.06
N GLY A 433 -11.00 -9.55 -0.40
CA GLY A 433 -10.19 -10.77 -0.63
C GLY A 433 -9.48 -11.35 0.61
N GLY A 434 -9.58 -10.72 1.78
CA GLY A 434 -8.88 -11.11 3.01
C GLY A 434 -7.36 -10.87 2.97
N CYS A 435 -6.72 -10.76 4.13
CA CYS A 435 -5.27 -10.56 4.22
C CYS A 435 -4.52 -11.85 3.89
N ARG A 436 -3.82 -11.86 2.75
CA ARG A 436 -3.02 -13.02 2.30
C ARG A 436 -1.85 -13.33 3.23
N ALA A 437 -1.25 -12.29 3.83
CA ALA A 437 -0.19 -12.47 4.83
C ALA A 437 -0.70 -13.18 6.10
N ARG A 438 -1.93 -12.92 6.54
CA ARG A 438 -2.53 -13.66 7.67
C ARG A 438 -2.91 -15.08 7.28
N ALA A 439 -3.48 -15.27 6.09
CA ALA A 439 -3.75 -16.62 5.58
C ALA A 439 -2.48 -17.48 5.63
N TYR A 440 -1.38 -16.96 5.09
CA TYR A 440 -0.08 -17.64 5.12
C TYR A 440 0.47 -17.82 6.54
N ALA A 441 0.48 -16.77 7.38
CA ALA A 441 1.06 -16.85 8.73
C ALA A 441 0.35 -17.85 9.65
N TYR A 442 -0.96 -18.05 9.49
CA TYR A 442 -1.74 -18.96 10.32
C TYR A 442 -1.86 -20.38 9.76
N PHE A 443 -1.90 -20.53 8.43
CA PHE A 443 -2.21 -21.81 7.78
C PHE A 443 -1.07 -22.34 6.90
N GLY A 444 -0.02 -21.56 6.65
CA GLY A 444 1.03 -21.90 5.68
C GLY A 444 0.55 -21.90 4.22
N ASP A 445 -0.63 -21.33 3.96
CA ASP A 445 -1.33 -21.44 2.67
C ASP A 445 -1.75 -20.05 2.17
N LEU A 446 -1.32 -19.71 0.95
CA LEU A 446 -1.58 -18.42 0.31
C LEU A 446 -3.08 -18.18 0.03
N LYS A 447 -3.85 -19.26 -0.15
CA LYS A 447 -5.27 -19.26 -0.53
C LYS A 447 -6.22 -19.51 0.62
N ALA A 448 -5.69 -19.83 1.81
CA ALA A 448 -6.49 -20.00 3.02
C ALA A 448 -7.35 -18.75 3.35
N PRO A 449 -8.44 -18.91 4.12
CA PRO A 449 -9.21 -17.76 4.60
C PRO A 449 -8.37 -16.83 5.47
N ASP A 450 -8.70 -15.53 5.49
CA ASP A 450 -8.21 -14.67 6.56
C ASP A 450 -8.94 -15.04 7.87
N PRO A 451 -8.24 -15.56 8.88
CA PRO A 451 -8.86 -16.02 10.12
C PRO A 451 -9.36 -14.87 10.99
N GLY A 452 -8.99 -13.62 10.65
CA GLY A 452 -9.47 -12.44 11.35
C GLY A 452 -10.83 -11.92 10.88
N CYS A 453 -11.39 -12.49 9.81
CA CYS A 453 -12.67 -12.07 9.25
C CYS A 453 -13.85 -12.69 10.03
N ILE A 454 -14.90 -11.90 10.30
CA ILE A 454 -16.13 -12.37 10.97
C ILE A 454 -16.79 -13.53 10.22
N ASN A 455 -16.69 -13.55 8.88
CA ASN A 455 -17.27 -14.62 8.05
C ASN A 455 -16.42 -15.90 8.01
N ASN A 456 -15.19 -15.89 8.56
CA ASN A 456 -14.31 -17.05 8.64
C ASN A 456 -14.21 -17.57 10.08
N HIS A 457 -15.26 -17.38 10.90
CA HIS A 457 -15.25 -17.74 12.32
C HIS A 457 -14.94 -19.23 12.56
N LYS A 458 -15.40 -20.12 11.67
CA LYS A 458 -15.09 -21.57 11.74
C LYS A 458 -13.57 -21.84 11.65
N ALA A 459 -12.88 -21.18 10.71
CA ALA A 459 -11.44 -21.31 10.55
C ALA A 459 -10.68 -20.75 11.77
N PHE A 460 -11.18 -19.65 12.35
CA PHE A 460 -10.65 -19.12 13.61
C PHE A 460 -10.81 -20.10 14.78
N LEU A 461 -11.99 -20.69 14.97
CA LEU A 461 -12.22 -21.67 16.05
C LEU A 461 -11.35 -22.93 15.89
N GLN A 462 -11.09 -23.38 14.66
CA GLN A 462 -10.16 -24.49 14.40
C GLN A 462 -8.73 -24.14 14.83
N LEU A 463 -8.29 -22.90 14.57
CA LEU A 463 -7.00 -22.40 15.04
C LEU A 463 -6.91 -22.37 16.57
N GLU A 464 -7.97 -21.98 17.27
CA GLU A 464 -7.98 -21.99 18.74
C GLU A 464 -7.88 -23.42 19.29
N LYS A 465 -8.63 -24.38 18.72
CA LYS A 465 -8.56 -25.80 19.13
C LYS A 465 -7.19 -26.44 18.90
N THR A 466 -6.48 -26.03 17.85
CA THR A 466 -5.14 -26.54 17.51
C THR A 466 -4.01 -25.86 18.29
N LYS A 467 -4.27 -24.76 19.04
CA LYS A 467 -3.25 -24.21 19.95
C LYS A 467 -2.87 -25.20 21.06
N ASP A 468 -3.78 -26.10 21.41
CA ASP A 468 -3.54 -27.16 22.39
C ASP A 468 -2.69 -28.32 21.84
N THR A 469 -2.40 -28.34 20.53
CA THR A 469 -1.62 -29.40 19.87
C THR A 469 -0.60 -28.79 18.89
N LYS A 470 0.64 -28.59 19.38
CA LYS A 470 1.87 -28.14 18.67
C LYS A 470 1.69 -27.74 17.19
N ARG A 471 1.75 -26.43 16.91
CA ARG A 471 1.75 -25.90 15.54
C ARG A 471 3.10 -26.10 14.84
N PRO A 472 3.11 -26.31 13.51
CA PRO A 472 4.35 -26.46 12.75
C PRO A 472 5.20 -25.19 12.84
N THR A 473 6.47 -25.36 13.20
CA THR A 473 7.50 -24.34 13.05
C THR A 473 7.60 -23.98 11.57
N LEU A 474 7.51 -22.69 11.24
CA LEU A 474 7.79 -22.15 9.92
C LEU A 474 9.25 -22.48 9.55
N SER A 475 9.49 -23.64 8.95
CA SER A 475 10.78 -24.00 8.37
C SER A 475 10.93 -23.27 7.05
N GLN A 476 11.99 -22.48 6.94
CA GLN A 476 12.50 -21.95 5.68
C GLN A 476 12.93 -23.11 4.79
N SER A 477 12.09 -23.52 3.85
CA SER A 477 12.52 -24.23 2.63
C SER A 477 11.30 -24.53 1.76
N LEU A 478 11.05 -23.68 0.77
CA LEU A 478 10.59 -24.17 -0.52
C LEU A 478 11.77 -23.91 -1.46
N THR A 479 12.53 -24.96 -1.71
CA THR A 479 13.61 -25.07 -2.70
C THR A 479 13.11 -24.82 -4.11
#